data_AF-A0A958WQN7-F1
#
_entry.id   AF-A0A958WQN7-F1
#
_cell.length_a   1.000
_cell.length_b   1.000
_cell.length_c   1.000
_cell.angle_alpha   90.00
_cell.angle_beta   90.00
_cell.angle_gamma   90.00
#
_symmetry.space_group_name_H-M   'P 1'
#
loop_
_entity.id
_entity.type
_entity.pdbx_description
1 polymer ?
#
loop_
_entity_poly.entity_id
_entity_poly.type
_entity_poly.pdbx_seq_one_letter_code
_entity_poly.pdbx_strand_id
1 'polypeptide(L)'
;MKKILLTSFASLVFALMCHHHLLGQSPQENYLQQPIKTHPFDTAKWKTLSAGLDYSEDKKQPQQVRPVDPDKAASFATFMKFLLIGLGIALLIYLIVKMATGEKLFAPKNKKIKPLAGDINLEQIEENLHEAELEDPIRRAAAAGDYALAVRLYYLAVLKELSLKELIKWKKDKTNGEYLRELAGSRLFGTVQEVTLIFERVWYGKTAVQEEDFLQMEAKFKKAIGLI
;
A
#
# COMPACT_ATOMS: atom_id res chain seq x y z
N MET A 1 -25.28 -32.48 -48.68
CA MET A 1 -24.68 -31.13 -48.72
C MET A 1 -24.32 -30.54 -47.35
N LYS A 2 -24.84 -31.02 -46.21
CA LYS A 2 -24.53 -30.47 -44.86
C LYS A 2 -23.20 -30.93 -44.22
N LYS A 3 -22.53 -31.97 -44.72
CA LYS A 3 -21.26 -32.48 -44.15
C LYS A 3 -19.99 -31.74 -44.59
N ILE A 4 -20.06 -30.95 -45.68
CA ILE A 4 -18.91 -30.22 -46.24
C ILE A 4 -18.75 -28.83 -45.59
N LEU A 5 -19.83 -28.25 -45.04
CA LEU A 5 -19.76 -26.94 -44.39
C LEU A 5 -19.14 -26.99 -42.97
N LEU A 6 -19.26 -28.13 -42.27
CA LEU A 6 -18.79 -28.25 -40.88
C LEU A 6 -17.27 -28.46 -40.78
N THR A 7 -16.66 -29.12 -41.78
CA THR A 7 -15.20 -29.32 -41.85
C THR A 7 -14.46 -28.05 -42.22
N SER A 8 -15.06 -27.17 -43.03
CA SER A 8 -14.46 -25.88 -43.41
C SER A 8 -14.44 -24.88 -42.25
N PHE A 9 -15.44 -24.91 -41.36
CA PHE A 9 -15.51 -24.00 -40.21
C PHE A 9 -14.57 -24.42 -39.07
N ALA A 10 -14.41 -25.73 -38.84
CA ALA A 10 -13.45 -26.26 -37.88
C ALA A 10 -11.99 -25.95 -38.29
N SER A 11 -11.68 -25.98 -39.59
CA SER A 11 -10.35 -25.59 -40.10
C SER A 11 -10.09 -24.08 -39.98
N LEU A 12 -11.12 -23.24 -40.15
CA LEU A 12 -11.00 -21.79 -39.99
C LEU A 12 -10.79 -21.38 -38.53
N VAL A 13 -11.48 -22.05 -37.57
CA VAL A 13 -11.31 -21.80 -36.13
C VAL A 13 -9.95 -22.32 -35.64
N PHE A 14 -9.46 -23.44 -36.17
CA PHE A 14 -8.12 -23.94 -35.87
C PHE A 14 -7.03 -23.01 -36.43
N ALA A 15 -7.23 -22.44 -37.62
CA ALA A 15 -6.33 -21.45 -38.20
C ALA A 15 -6.33 -20.11 -37.42
N LEU A 16 -7.48 -19.66 -36.91
CA LEU A 16 -7.59 -18.47 -36.05
C LEU A 16 -7.00 -18.68 -34.66
N MET A 17 -7.10 -19.88 -34.09
CA MET A 17 -6.45 -20.26 -32.82
C MET A 17 -4.93 -20.37 -32.96
N CYS A 18 -4.41 -20.85 -34.09
CA CYS A 18 -2.97 -20.84 -34.37
C CYS A 18 -2.41 -19.44 -34.63
N HIS A 19 -3.22 -18.49 -35.11
CA HIS A 19 -2.76 -17.12 -35.35
C HIS A 19 -2.61 -16.29 -34.06
N HIS A 20 -3.32 -16.64 -32.99
CA HIS A 20 -3.22 -15.90 -31.72
C HIS A 20 -2.03 -16.31 -30.84
N HIS A 21 -1.38 -17.45 -31.13
CA HIS A 21 -0.20 -17.92 -30.39
C HIS A 21 1.10 -17.21 -30.81
N LEU A 22 1.09 -16.40 -31.87
CA LEU A 22 2.28 -15.74 -32.42
C LEU A 22 2.54 -14.32 -31.91
N LEU A 23 1.67 -13.74 -31.07
CA LEU A 23 1.82 -12.36 -30.56
C LEU A 23 2.06 -12.28 -29.05
N GLY A 24 2.62 -13.35 -28.47
CA GLY A 24 2.85 -13.46 -27.03
C GLY A 24 4.31 -13.51 -26.60
N GLN A 25 5.28 -13.13 -27.44
CA GLN A 25 6.68 -13.10 -26.99
C GLN A 25 6.89 -11.89 -26.07
N SER A 26 7.06 -12.16 -24.77
CA SER A 26 7.32 -11.12 -23.79
C SER A 26 8.66 -10.42 -24.10
N PRO A 27 8.84 -9.13 -23.78
CA PRO A 27 10.12 -8.43 -24.01
C PRO A 27 11.34 -9.15 -23.42
N GLN A 28 11.16 -9.95 -22.37
CA GLN A 28 12.19 -10.79 -21.76
C GLN A 28 12.65 -11.93 -22.66
N GLU A 29 11.76 -12.58 -23.41
CA GLU A 29 12.14 -13.67 -24.32
C GLU A 29 13.00 -13.13 -25.46
N ASN A 30 12.66 -11.95 -25.99
CA ASN A 30 13.47 -11.28 -27.00
C ASN A 30 14.87 -10.90 -26.51
N TYR A 31 15.02 -10.56 -25.23
CA TYR A 31 16.31 -10.28 -24.61
C TYR A 31 17.18 -11.55 -24.54
N LEU A 32 16.59 -12.69 -24.17
CA LEU A 32 17.30 -13.97 -24.04
C LEU A 32 17.78 -14.54 -25.38
N GLN A 33 17.20 -14.12 -26.50
CA GLN A 33 17.60 -14.56 -27.83
C GLN A 33 18.66 -13.67 -28.50
N GLN A 34 19.08 -12.57 -27.88
CA GLN A 34 20.13 -11.73 -28.47
C GLN A 34 21.50 -12.42 -28.39
N PRO A 35 22.29 -12.42 -29.48
CA PRO A 35 23.64 -12.98 -29.44
C PRO A 35 24.50 -12.17 -28.47
N ILE A 36 25.27 -12.87 -27.63
CA ILE A 36 26.21 -12.25 -26.68
C ILE A 36 27.27 -11.48 -27.47
N LYS A 37 27.23 -10.14 -27.39
CA LYS A 37 28.27 -9.28 -27.94
C LYS A 37 29.51 -9.39 -27.05
N THR A 38 30.54 -10.10 -27.51
CA THR A 38 31.83 -10.12 -26.83
C THR A 38 32.64 -8.89 -27.23
N HIS A 39 33.09 -8.13 -26.25
CA HIS A 39 34.08 -7.08 -26.46
C HIS A 39 35.44 -7.62 -26.00
N PRO A 40 36.49 -7.58 -26.84
CA PRO A 40 37.82 -8.00 -26.42
C PRO A 40 38.29 -7.08 -25.28
N PHE A 41 38.93 -7.67 -24.27
CA PHE A 41 39.46 -6.92 -23.15
C PHE A 41 40.70 -6.14 -23.59
N ASP A 42 40.60 -4.80 -23.59
CA ASP A 42 41.72 -3.92 -23.88
C ASP A 42 42.60 -3.74 -22.64
N THR A 43 43.68 -4.52 -22.60
CA THR A 43 44.66 -4.49 -21.50
C THR A 43 45.41 -3.16 -21.42
N ALA A 44 45.61 -2.45 -22.56
CA ALA A 44 46.27 -1.16 -22.57
C ALA A 44 45.39 -0.10 -21.91
N LYS A 45 44.11 -0.06 -22.26
CA LYS A 45 43.10 0.80 -21.64
C LYS A 45 42.96 0.50 -20.14
N TRP A 46 42.91 -0.78 -19.76
CA TRP A 46 42.86 -1.19 -18.35
C TRP A 46 44.09 -0.71 -17.56
N LYS A 47 45.28 -0.84 -18.14
CA LYS A 47 46.54 -0.43 -17.50
C LYS A 47 46.60 1.09 -17.31
N THR A 48 46.10 1.88 -18.26
CA THR A 48 45.99 3.34 -18.08
C THR A 48 44.99 3.74 -17.00
N LEU A 49 43.86 3.03 -16.89
CA LEU A 49 42.82 3.36 -15.91
C LEU A 49 43.19 2.97 -14.47
N SER A 50 43.97 1.90 -14.30
CA SER A 50 44.37 1.41 -12.96
C SER A 50 45.67 2.02 -12.43
N ALA A 51 46.45 2.73 -13.25
CA ALA A 51 47.77 3.25 -12.88
C ALA A 51 47.80 4.26 -11.72
N GLY A 52 46.68 4.91 -11.39
CA GLY A 52 46.59 5.93 -10.32
C GLY A 52 45.83 5.49 -9.07
N LEU A 53 45.41 4.23 -8.97
CA LEU A 53 44.60 3.74 -7.86
C LEU A 53 45.48 2.90 -6.92
N ASP A 54 45.92 3.48 -5.81
CA ASP A 54 46.59 2.77 -4.73
C ASP A 54 45.54 2.27 -3.72
N TYR A 55 45.24 0.97 -3.78
CA TYR A 55 44.30 0.29 -2.89
C TYR A 55 44.98 -0.26 -1.62
N SER A 56 46.22 0.17 -1.33
CA SER A 56 46.89 -0.18 -0.09
C SER A 56 46.15 0.48 1.08
N GLU A 57 45.56 -0.31 1.97
CA GLU A 57 44.99 0.20 3.22
C GLU A 57 46.07 0.91 4.04
N ASP A 58 45.91 2.22 4.22
CA ASP A 58 46.75 3.02 5.09
C ASP A 58 46.49 2.58 6.55
N LYS A 59 47.33 1.68 7.07
CA LYS A 59 47.22 1.18 8.45
C LYS A 59 47.45 2.33 9.42
N LYS A 60 46.38 2.99 9.86
CA LYS A 60 46.42 3.94 10.97
C LYS A 60 47.07 3.27 12.19
N GLN A 61 48.21 3.81 12.63
CA GLN A 61 48.90 3.33 13.83
C GLN A 61 47.98 3.45 15.06
N PRO A 62 48.04 2.52 16.03
CA PRO A 62 47.23 2.60 17.24
C PRO A 62 47.56 3.89 18.00
N GLN A 63 46.56 4.73 18.22
CA GLN A 63 46.70 5.93 19.05
C GLN A 63 47.12 5.53 20.47
N GLN A 64 48.18 6.14 21.00
CA GLN A 64 48.60 5.96 22.39
C GLN A 64 47.49 6.47 23.33
N VAL A 65 46.91 5.56 24.12
CA VAL A 65 45.90 5.90 25.12
C VAL A 65 46.59 6.61 26.27
N ARG A 66 46.30 7.91 26.46
CA ARG A 66 46.82 8.68 27.61
C ARG A 66 46.25 8.08 28.90
N PRO A 67 47.03 7.98 29.99
CA PRO A 67 46.50 7.51 31.27
C PRO A 67 45.41 8.47 31.74
N VAL A 68 44.21 7.93 32.00
CA VAL A 68 43.07 8.69 32.49
C VAL A 68 43.24 8.90 33.99
N ASP A 69 43.23 10.16 34.44
CA ASP A 69 43.29 10.50 35.87
C ASP A 69 42.13 9.82 36.63
N PRO A 70 42.40 8.95 37.62
CA PRO A 70 41.38 8.12 38.26
C PRO A 70 40.32 8.95 39.01
N ASP A 71 40.71 10.09 39.58
CA ASP A 71 39.80 10.99 40.30
C ASP A 71 38.81 11.70 39.35
N LYS A 72 39.25 12.01 38.13
CA LYS A 72 38.38 12.57 37.07
C LYS A 72 37.44 11.51 36.51
N ALA A 73 37.92 10.27 36.37
CA ALA A 73 37.08 9.16 35.93
C ALA A 73 35.98 8.83 36.95
N ALA A 74 36.31 8.83 38.24
CA ALA A 74 35.36 8.57 39.33
C ALA A 74 34.28 9.66 39.42
N SER A 75 34.67 10.93 39.40
CA SER A 75 33.72 12.06 39.43
C SER A 75 32.81 12.10 38.19
N PHE A 76 33.36 11.79 37.01
CA PHE A 76 32.57 11.63 35.78
C PHE A 76 31.57 10.47 35.88
N ALA A 77 31.98 9.32 36.41
CA ALA A 77 31.10 8.16 36.59
C ALA A 77 29.94 8.46 37.57
N THR A 78 30.22 9.15 38.68
CA THR A 78 29.20 9.58 39.64
C THR A 78 28.22 10.57 39.01
N PHE A 79 28.72 11.56 38.28
CA PHE A 79 27.87 12.50 37.53
C PHE A 79 26.99 11.79 36.51
N MET A 80 27.56 10.88 35.71
CA MET A 80 26.83 10.07 34.73
C MET A 80 25.78 9.18 35.38
N LYS A 81 26.03 8.63 36.57
CA LYS A 81 25.04 7.85 37.33
C LYS A 81 23.81 8.69 37.68
N PHE A 82 24.01 9.90 38.22
CA PHE A 82 22.88 10.78 38.55
C PHE A 82 22.18 11.30 37.30
N LEU A 83 22.91 11.59 36.22
CA LEU A 83 22.34 11.97 34.93
C LEU A 83 21.43 10.88 34.37
N LEU A 84 21.87 9.62 34.39
CA LEU A 84 21.09 8.48 33.90
C LEU A 84 19.86 8.21 34.76
N ILE A 85 19.97 8.34 36.09
CA ILE A 85 18.82 8.21 37.00
C ILE A 85 17.80 9.33 36.72
N GLY A 86 18.27 10.58 36.59
CA GLY A 86 17.39 11.71 36.24
C GLY A 86 16.71 11.54 34.88
N LEU A 87 17.44 11.06 33.87
CA LEU A 87 16.89 10.76 32.54
C LEU A 87 15.85 9.64 32.60
N GLY A 88 16.10 8.60 33.40
CA GLY A 88 15.15 7.50 33.62
C GLY A 88 13.86 7.96 34.28
N ILE A 89 13.95 8.83 35.30
CA ILE A 89 12.78 9.42 35.96
C ILE A 89 12.00 10.32 34.99
N ALA A 90 12.69 11.15 34.21
CA ALA A 90 12.06 12.00 33.20
C ALA A 90 11.35 11.17 32.11
N LEU A 91 11.95 10.07 31.66
CA LEU A 91 11.35 9.14 30.71
C LEU A 91 10.12 8.46 31.32
N LEU A 92 10.17 8.07 32.60
CA LEU A 92 9.04 7.46 33.30
C LEU A 92 7.86 8.45 33.41
N ILE A 93 8.13 9.70 33.80
CA ILE A 93 7.11 10.77 33.86
C ILE A 93 6.53 11.01 32.46
N TYR A 94 7.37 11.09 31.43
CA TYR A 94 6.94 11.25 30.05
C TYR A 94 6.02 10.11 29.59
N LEU A 95 6.35 8.85 29.91
CA LEU A 95 5.51 7.71 29.57
C LEU A 95 4.16 7.74 30.30
N ILE A 96 4.14 8.12 31.59
CA ILE A 96 2.90 8.24 32.37
C ILE A 96 1.98 9.31 31.77
N VAL A 97 2.52 10.50 31.50
CA VAL A 97 1.75 11.59 30.86
C VAL A 97 1.23 11.13 29.50
N LYS A 98 2.07 10.46 28.71
CA LYS A 98 1.68 10.02 27.37
C LYS A 98 0.65 8.89 27.37
N MET A 99 0.70 7.98 28.34
CA MET A 99 -0.35 6.97 28.56
C MET A 99 -1.68 7.62 28.99
N ALA A 100 -1.64 8.65 29.84
CA ALA A 100 -2.83 9.38 30.26
C ALA A 100 -3.45 10.23 29.13
N THR A 101 -2.64 10.66 28.16
CA THR A 101 -3.09 11.51 27.03
C THR A 101 -3.58 10.70 25.82
N GLY A 102 -3.49 9.35 25.85
CA GLY A 102 -4.06 8.47 24.81
C GLY A 102 -3.32 8.47 23.46
N GLU A 103 -2.20 9.18 23.32
CA GLU A 103 -1.44 9.22 22.07
C GLU A 103 -0.57 7.96 21.90
N LYS A 104 -0.92 7.12 20.92
CA LYS A 104 -0.16 5.90 20.57
C LYS A 104 1.29 6.25 20.22
N LEU A 105 2.20 5.94 21.15
CA LEU A 105 3.65 6.17 21.07
C LEU A 105 4.37 5.51 19.89
N PHE A 106 3.75 4.49 19.30
CA PHE A 106 4.32 3.66 18.24
C PHE A 106 3.45 3.65 16.97
N ALA A 107 2.81 4.77 16.65
CA ALA A 107 2.20 4.91 15.33
C ALA A 107 3.31 4.95 14.27
N PRO A 108 3.38 4.00 13.32
CA PRO A 108 4.35 4.07 12.25
C PRO A 108 4.09 5.35 11.47
N LYS A 109 5.11 6.22 11.40
CA LYS A 109 5.06 7.48 10.66
C LYS A 109 5.18 7.16 9.17
N ASN A 110 4.18 6.46 8.65
CA ASN A 110 4.00 6.28 7.22
C ASN A 110 3.68 7.67 6.69
N LYS A 111 4.62 8.21 5.92
CA LYS A 111 4.50 9.48 5.19
C LYS A 111 3.42 9.31 4.12
N LYS A 112 2.15 9.27 4.53
CA LYS A 112 1.00 9.27 3.63
C LYS A 112 0.60 10.73 3.42
N ILE A 113 0.45 11.04 2.14
CA ILE A 113 0.02 12.31 1.57
C ILE A 113 -1.12 12.88 2.43
N LYS A 114 -0.98 14.11 2.94
CA LYS A 114 -2.05 14.79 3.67
C LYS A 114 -3.29 14.85 2.78
N PRO A 115 -4.40 14.16 3.10
CA PRO A 115 -5.69 14.52 2.53
C PRO A 115 -6.10 15.85 3.16
N LEU A 116 -6.77 16.71 2.40
CA LEU A 116 -7.27 18.00 2.87
C LEU A 116 -8.36 17.86 3.95
N ALA A 117 -8.87 16.65 4.20
CA ALA A 117 -9.85 16.35 5.24
C ALA A 117 -9.15 16.13 6.59
N GLY A 118 -9.34 17.07 7.52
CA GLY A 118 -8.81 17.00 8.88
C GLY A 118 -9.14 15.67 9.59
N ASP A 119 -8.08 15.04 10.10
CA ASP A 119 -8.10 13.94 11.09
C ASP A 119 -9.02 12.74 10.77
N ILE A 120 -9.21 12.39 9.50
CA ILE A 120 -9.83 11.11 9.13
C ILE A 120 -8.73 10.05 9.07
N ASN A 121 -8.58 9.28 10.15
CA ASN A 121 -7.65 8.15 10.20
C ASN A 121 -8.27 6.91 9.55
N LEU A 122 -8.15 6.83 8.22
CA LEU A 122 -8.64 5.72 7.41
C LEU A 122 -8.10 4.36 7.86
N GLU A 123 -6.84 4.30 8.29
CA GLU A 123 -6.21 3.04 8.73
C GLU A 123 -6.90 2.49 10.00
N GLN A 124 -7.24 3.36 10.95
CA GLN A 124 -7.93 2.99 12.18
C GLN A 124 -9.37 2.52 11.91
N ILE A 125 -10.05 3.18 10.97
CA ILE A 125 -11.39 2.79 10.51
C ILE A 125 -11.34 1.40 9.87
N GLU A 126 -10.35 1.14 9.02
CA GLU A 126 -10.17 -0.17 8.39
C GLU A 126 -9.79 -1.24 9.41
N GLU A 127 -8.99 -0.96 10.42
CA GLU A 127 -8.66 -1.95 11.47
C GLU A 127 -9.87 -2.32 12.34
N ASN A 128 -10.77 -1.38 12.61
CA ASN A 128 -11.90 -1.55 13.53
C ASN A 128 -13.24 -1.33 12.83
N LEU A 129 -13.39 -1.85 11.60
CA LEU A 129 -14.53 -1.52 10.74
C LEU A 129 -15.90 -1.81 11.37
N HIS A 130 -16.01 -2.85 12.19
CA HIS A 130 -17.27 -3.21 12.86
C HIS A 130 -17.70 -2.15 13.88
N GLU A 131 -16.74 -1.49 14.55
CA GLU A 131 -16.99 -0.48 15.60
C GLU A 131 -16.96 0.94 15.04
N ALA A 132 -16.36 1.15 13.87
CA ALA A 132 -16.18 2.47 13.28
C ALA A 132 -17.50 3.13 12.87
N GLU A 133 -17.71 4.38 13.30
CA GLU A 133 -18.79 5.24 12.82
C GLU A 133 -18.34 5.97 11.54
N LEU A 134 -19.05 5.72 10.43
CA LEU A 134 -18.63 6.14 9.09
C LEU A 134 -19.35 7.38 8.57
N GLU A 135 -20.51 7.73 9.12
CA GLU A 135 -21.33 8.86 8.64
C GLU A 135 -20.60 10.21 8.78
N ASP A 136 -20.01 10.46 9.94
CA ASP A 136 -19.26 11.68 10.22
C ASP A 136 -18.00 11.84 9.35
N PRO A 137 -17.13 10.82 9.22
CA PRO A 137 -16.03 10.84 8.25
C PRO A 137 -16.48 11.08 6.81
N ILE A 138 -17.56 10.44 6.35
CA ILE A 138 -18.09 10.61 5.00
C ILE A 138 -18.50 12.06 4.75
N ARG A 139 -19.29 12.64 5.68
CA ARG A 139 -19.75 14.03 5.57
C ARG A 139 -18.58 15.01 5.54
N ARG A 140 -17.57 14.79 6.38
CA ARG A 140 -16.35 15.63 6.42
C ARG A 140 -15.54 15.52 5.12
N ALA A 141 -15.35 14.32 4.60
CA ALA A 141 -14.63 14.11 3.34
C ALA A 141 -15.35 14.80 2.16
N ALA A 142 -16.68 14.64 2.07
CA ALA A 142 -17.49 15.30 1.04
C ALA A 142 -17.45 16.83 1.16
N ALA A 143 -17.60 17.38 2.38
CA ALA A 143 -17.54 18.82 2.62
C ALA A 143 -16.16 19.43 2.33
N ALA A 144 -15.08 18.64 2.46
CA ALA A 144 -13.73 19.05 2.10
C ALA A 144 -13.44 18.95 0.58
N GLY A 145 -14.41 18.51 -0.23
CA GLY A 145 -14.23 18.26 -1.67
C GLY A 145 -13.39 17.02 -1.99
N ASP A 146 -13.07 16.18 -1.00
CA ASP A 146 -12.35 14.92 -1.20
C ASP A 146 -13.35 13.78 -1.49
N TYR A 147 -13.96 13.85 -2.68
CA TYR A 147 -14.97 12.89 -3.11
C TYR A 147 -14.41 11.47 -3.25
N ALA A 148 -13.11 11.33 -3.56
CA ALA A 148 -12.47 10.03 -3.61
C ALA A 148 -12.42 9.37 -2.23
N LEU A 149 -12.05 10.12 -1.19
CA LEU A 149 -12.09 9.65 0.19
C LEU A 149 -13.52 9.35 0.64
N ALA A 150 -14.49 10.20 0.30
CA ALA A 150 -15.90 9.97 0.60
C ALA A 150 -16.41 8.66 -0.02
N VAL A 151 -16.08 8.39 -1.30
CA VAL A 151 -16.43 7.13 -1.98
C VAL A 151 -15.78 5.92 -1.30
N ARG A 152 -14.51 6.01 -0.86
CA ARG A 152 -13.88 4.92 -0.11
C ARG A 152 -14.60 4.63 1.20
N LEU A 153 -14.96 5.67 1.95
CA LEU A 153 -15.67 5.52 3.22
C LEU A 153 -17.08 4.96 3.02
N TYR A 154 -17.78 5.36 1.95
CA TYR A 154 -19.06 4.75 1.56
C TYR A 154 -18.92 3.25 1.23
N TYR A 155 -17.87 2.87 0.51
CA TYR A 155 -17.63 1.46 0.20
C TYR A 155 -17.33 0.66 1.47
N LEU A 156 -16.56 1.21 2.41
CA LEU A 156 -16.37 0.61 3.73
C LEU A 156 -17.68 0.46 4.51
N ALA A 157 -18.61 1.41 4.39
CA ALA A 157 -19.93 1.30 5.01
C ALA A 157 -20.75 0.15 4.41
N VAL A 158 -20.72 -0.03 3.08
CA VAL A 158 -21.34 -1.18 2.40
C VAL A 158 -20.76 -2.50 2.91
N LEU A 159 -19.43 -2.61 2.99
CA LEU A 159 -18.78 -3.83 3.51
C LEU A 159 -19.12 -4.07 4.99
N LYS A 160 -19.21 -3.02 5.80
CA LYS A 160 -19.62 -3.11 7.20
C LYS A 160 -21.02 -3.72 7.31
N GLU A 161 -22.00 -3.19 6.59
CA GLU A 161 -23.39 -3.68 6.62
C GLU A 161 -23.49 -5.13 6.15
N LEU A 162 -22.81 -5.49 5.06
CA LEU A 162 -22.76 -6.87 4.58
C LEU A 162 -22.14 -7.82 5.63
N SER A 163 -21.12 -7.37 6.35
CA SER A 163 -20.45 -8.15 7.40
C SER A 163 -21.34 -8.30 8.63
N LEU A 164 -22.05 -7.24 9.04
CA LEU A 164 -23.00 -7.27 10.15
C LEU A 164 -24.17 -8.24 9.90
N LYS A 165 -24.56 -8.42 8.63
CA LYS A 165 -25.61 -9.38 8.23
C LYS A 165 -25.07 -10.78 7.90
N GLU A 166 -23.80 -11.03 8.20
CA GLU A 166 -23.11 -12.30 7.95
C GLU A 166 -23.12 -12.74 6.47
N LEU A 167 -23.37 -11.81 5.54
CA LEU A 167 -23.38 -12.08 4.10
C LEU A 167 -21.97 -12.19 3.52
N ILE A 168 -21.01 -11.53 4.17
CA ILE A 168 -19.58 -11.63 3.87
C ILE A 168 -18.80 -11.78 5.17
N LYS A 169 -17.61 -12.38 5.08
CA LYS A 169 -16.65 -12.37 6.17
C LYS A 169 -15.61 -11.28 5.93
N TRP A 170 -15.78 -10.12 6.55
CA TRP A 170 -14.85 -9.01 6.39
C TRP A 170 -13.41 -9.36 6.84
N LYS A 171 -12.43 -8.97 6.02
CA LYS A 171 -10.98 -9.00 6.32
C LYS A 171 -10.27 -7.88 5.55
N LYS A 172 -9.36 -7.16 6.20
CA LYS A 172 -8.59 -6.08 5.55
C LYS A 172 -7.84 -6.52 4.28
N ASP A 173 -7.28 -7.72 4.28
CA ASP A 173 -6.45 -8.22 3.18
C ASP A 173 -7.23 -8.88 2.03
N LYS A 174 -8.56 -8.92 2.11
CA LYS A 174 -9.40 -9.48 1.03
C LYS A 174 -9.56 -8.48 -0.12
N THR A 175 -9.58 -9.02 -1.33
CA THR A 175 -9.88 -8.27 -2.54
C THR A 175 -11.38 -8.03 -2.70
N ASN A 176 -11.76 -6.95 -3.39
CA ASN A 176 -13.17 -6.67 -3.72
C ASN A 176 -13.84 -7.83 -4.46
N GLY A 177 -13.11 -8.50 -5.34
CA GLY A 177 -13.60 -9.66 -6.08
C GLY A 177 -13.89 -10.88 -5.18
N GLU A 178 -13.19 -11.04 -4.06
CA GLU A 178 -13.52 -12.06 -3.05
C GLU A 178 -14.87 -11.79 -2.40
N TYR A 179 -15.12 -10.53 -2.02
CA TYR A 179 -16.42 -10.14 -1.45
C TYR A 179 -17.58 -10.36 -2.43
N LEU A 180 -17.39 -10.05 -3.72
CA LEU A 180 -18.41 -10.32 -4.74
C LEU A 180 -18.66 -11.82 -4.91
N ARG A 181 -17.64 -12.67 -4.81
CA ARG A 181 -17.81 -14.13 -4.88
C ARG A 181 -18.59 -14.70 -3.70
N GLU A 182 -18.40 -14.15 -2.49
CA GLU A 182 -19.19 -14.54 -1.31
C GLU A 182 -20.68 -14.21 -1.46
N LEU A 183 -20.99 -13.16 -2.23
CA LEU A 183 -22.36 -12.77 -2.56
C LEU A 183 -22.93 -13.49 -3.79
N ALA A 184 -22.22 -14.45 -4.39
CA ALA A 184 -22.69 -15.15 -5.58
C ALA A 184 -24.02 -15.84 -5.31
N GLY A 185 -25.04 -15.54 -6.13
CA GLY A 185 -26.40 -16.05 -5.97
C GLY A 185 -27.30 -15.23 -5.04
N SER A 186 -26.77 -14.21 -4.36
CA SER A 186 -27.59 -13.25 -3.61
C SER A 186 -28.26 -12.25 -4.56
N ARG A 187 -29.48 -11.84 -4.22
CA ARG A 187 -30.17 -10.71 -4.88
C ARG A 187 -29.39 -9.39 -4.77
N LEU A 188 -28.47 -9.29 -3.82
CA LEU A 188 -27.63 -8.12 -3.59
C LEU A 188 -26.40 -8.06 -4.51
N PHE A 189 -26.06 -9.15 -5.20
CA PHE A 189 -24.85 -9.23 -6.03
C PHE A 189 -24.75 -8.08 -7.03
N GLY A 190 -25.81 -7.82 -7.80
CA GLY A 190 -25.80 -6.78 -8.84
C GLY A 190 -25.61 -5.38 -8.25
N THR A 191 -26.28 -5.09 -7.13
CA THR A 191 -26.17 -3.80 -6.43
C THR A 191 -24.77 -3.61 -5.86
N VAL A 192 -24.20 -4.62 -5.19
CA VAL A 192 -22.86 -4.55 -4.60
C VAL A 192 -21.78 -4.49 -5.68
N GLN A 193 -21.98 -5.19 -6.81
CA GLN A 193 -21.10 -5.11 -7.97
C GLN A 193 -21.07 -3.70 -8.55
N GLU A 194 -22.22 -3.04 -8.69
CA GLU A 194 -22.30 -1.66 -9.19
C GLU A 194 -21.46 -0.70 -8.33
N VAL A 195 -21.66 -0.70 -7.00
CA VAL A 195 -20.92 0.18 -6.10
C VAL A 195 -19.44 -0.19 -5.99
N THR A 196 -19.09 -1.47 -6.16
CA THR A 196 -17.69 -1.93 -6.23
C THR A 196 -16.98 -1.35 -7.44
N LEU A 197 -17.62 -1.35 -8.61
CA LEU A 197 -17.04 -0.77 -9.83
C LEU A 197 -16.86 0.75 -9.72
N ILE A 198 -17.80 1.44 -9.07
CA ILE A 198 -17.67 2.88 -8.78
C ILE A 198 -16.45 3.12 -7.88
N PHE A 199 -16.35 2.38 -6.78
CA PHE A 199 -15.21 2.47 -5.86
C PHE A 199 -13.88 2.23 -6.58
N GLU A 200 -13.77 1.14 -7.35
CA GLU A 200 -12.53 0.79 -8.04
C GLU A 200 -12.11 1.88 -9.04
N ARG A 201 -13.07 2.40 -9.80
CA ARG A 201 -12.82 3.48 -10.77
C ARG A 201 -12.37 4.76 -10.09
N VAL A 202 -13.06 5.18 -9.04
CA VAL A 202 -12.76 6.45 -8.36
C VAL A 202 -11.44 6.35 -7.60
N TRP A 203 -11.26 5.30 -6.80
CA TRP A 203 -10.11 5.17 -5.91
C TRP A 203 -8.83 4.76 -6.63
N TYR A 204 -8.87 3.73 -7.46
CA TYR A 204 -7.69 3.24 -8.18
C TYR A 204 -7.50 3.93 -9.53
N GLY A 205 -8.59 4.35 -10.19
CA GLY A 205 -8.53 5.05 -11.48
C GLY A 205 -8.10 6.51 -11.39
N LYS A 206 -7.90 7.07 -10.18
CA LYS A 206 -7.45 8.46 -9.94
C LYS A 206 -8.22 9.50 -10.76
N THR A 207 -9.49 9.24 -11.02
CA THR A 207 -10.34 10.13 -11.80
C THR A 207 -10.76 11.29 -10.92
N ALA A 208 -10.62 12.52 -11.41
CA ALA A 208 -11.16 13.69 -10.73
C ALA A 208 -12.69 13.60 -10.76
N VAL A 209 -13.30 13.46 -9.58
CA VAL A 209 -14.75 13.40 -9.42
C VAL A 209 -15.24 14.83 -9.17
N GLN A 210 -16.24 15.28 -9.92
CA GLN A 210 -16.95 16.54 -9.66
C GLN A 210 -18.09 16.32 -8.66
N GLU A 211 -18.59 17.39 -8.05
CA GLU A 211 -19.65 17.31 -7.05
C GLU A 211 -20.93 16.65 -7.61
N GLU A 212 -21.32 16.99 -8.84
CA GLU A 212 -22.53 16.47 -9.48
C GLU A 212 -22.44 14.96 -9.72
N ASP A 213 -21.27 14.48 -10.12
CA ASP A 213 -20.99 13.06 -10.30
C ASP A 213 -20.99 12.33 -8.94
N PHE A 214 -20.40 12.96 -7.92
CA PHE A 214 -20.38 12.42 -6.57
C PHE A 214 -21.79 12.25 -6.01
N LEU A 215 -22.70 13.22 -6.16
CA LEU A 215 -24.08 13.12 -5.68
C LEU A 215 -24.83 11.93 -6.31
N GLN A 216 -24.60 11.65 -7.58
CA GLN A 216 -25.17 10.48 -8.25
C GLN A 216 -24.57 9.17 -7.70
N MET A 217 -23.27 9.13 -7.45
CA MET A 217 -22.61 7.97 -6.84
C MET A 217 -23.10 7.75 -5.41
N GLU A 218 -23.20 8.80 -4.61
CA GLU A 218 -23.71 8.80 -3.24
C GLU A 218 -25.10 8.18 -3.16
N ALA A 219 -26.00 8.56 -4.07
CA ALA A 219 -27.35 7.99 -4.14
C ALA A 219 -27.31 6.47 -4.36
N LYS A 220 -26.38 5.96 -5.17
CA LYS A 220 -26.20 4.51 -5.40
C LYS A 220 -25.67 3.80 -4.16
N PHE A 221 -24.71 4.38 -3.45
CA PHE A 221 -24.21 3.84 -2.19
C PHE A 221 -25.30 3.80 -1.11
N LYS A 222 -26.05 4.88 -0.93
CA LYS A 222 -27.19 4.93 0.01
C LYS A 222 -28.26 3.90 -0.35
N LYS A 223 -28.57 3.73 -1.63
CA LYS A 223 -29.49 2.69 -2.11
C LYS A 223 -28.96 1.29 -1.80
N ALA A 224 -27.67 1.04 -2.01
CA ALA A 224 -27.06 -0.25 -1.69
C ALA A 224 -27.17 -0.57 -0.19
N ILE A 225 -26.81 0.38 0.67
CA ILE A 225 -26.92 0.25 2.13
C ILE A 225 -28.37 -0.02 2.55
N GLY A 226 -29.34 0.72 2.00
CA GLY A 226 -30.75 0.52 2.35
C GLY A 226 -31.38 -0.80 1.85
N LEU A 227 -30.71 -1.51 0.93
CA LEU A 227 -31.16 -2.81 0.42
C LEU A 227 -30.55 -4.00 1.19
N ILE A 228 -29.41 -3.78 1.85
CA ILE A 228 -28.71 -4.77 2.67
C ILE A 228 -29.53 -5.00 3.93
#